data_AF-A0A1Q7ZPE6-F1
#
_entry.id   AF-A0A1Q7ZPE6-F1
#
_cell.length_a   1.000
_cell.length_b   1.000
_cell.length_c   1.000
_cell.angle_alpha   90.00
_cell.angle_beta   90.00
_cell.angle_gamma   90.00
#
_symmetry.space_group_name_H-M   'P 1'
#
loop_
_entity.id
_entity.type
_entity.pdbx_description
1 polymer ?
#
loop_
_entity_poly.entity_id
_entity_poly.type
_entity_poly.pdbx_seq_one_letter_code
_entity_poly.pdbx_strand_id
1 'polypeptide(L)' 'MVEAKCPRCNRPMHWNGRLKIFICETDGFILGPNDPYVKRLEYENSQVLQPRLVIEDEPGPE' A
#
# COMPACT_ATOMS: atom_id res chain seq x y z
N MET A 1 4.93 -5.79 -4.70
CA MET A 1 5.59 -4.53 -4.27
C MET A 1 4.56 -3.43 -4.44
N VAL A 2 4.36 -2.57 -3.44
CA VAL A 2 3.37 -1.48 -3.53
C VAL A 2 3.93 -0.36 -4.39
N GLU A 3 3.34 -0.16 -5.56
CA GLU A 3 3.69 0.95 -6.44
C GLU A 3 2.81 2.16 -6.10
N ALA A 4 3.36 3.14 -5.39
CA ALA A 4 2.68 4.42 -5.21
C ALA A 4 2.67 5.18 -6.54
N LYS A 5 1.52 5.76 -6.91
CA LYS A 5 1.39 6.60 -8.10
C LYS A 5 1.31 8.06 -7.72
N CYS A 6 1.95 8.92 -8.51
CA CYS A 6 1.87 10.37 -8.32
C CYS A 6 0.43 10.83 -8.62
N PRO A 7 -0.26 11.51 -7.71
CA PRO A 7 -1.63 11.98 -7.93
C PRO A 7 -1.72 13.06 -9.03
N ARG A 8 -0.59 13.68 -9.43
CA ARG A 8 -0.56 14.73 -10.45
C ARG A 8 -0.40 14.17 -11.87
N CYS A 9 0.53 13.25 -12.06
CA CYS A 9 0.86 12.71 -13.39
C CYS A 9 0.53 11.22 -13.56
N ASN A 10 -0.01 10.58 -12.52
CA ASN A 10 -0.40 9.17 -12.47
C ASN A 10 0.73 8.17 -12.81
N ARG A 11 1.98 8.61 -12.70
CA ARG A 11 3.17 7.79 -12.95
C ARG A 11 3.65 7.10 -11.67
N PRO A 12 4.34 5.95 -11.77
CA PRO A 12 4.94 5.30 -10.62
C PRO A 12 5.95 6.23 -9.94
N MET A 13 5.93 6.26 -8.61
CA MET A 13 6.86 7.04 -7.79
C MET A 13 7.96 6.14 -7.23
N HIS A 14 9.15 6.72 -7.08
CA HIS A 14 10.30 6.05 -6.49
C HIS A 14 10.23 6.10 -4.96
N TRP A 15 10.34 4.95 -4.31
CA TRP A 15 10.42 4.87 -2.84
C TRP A 15 11.84 5.11 -2.35
N ASN A 16 12.04 6.15 -1.54
CA ASN A 16 13.29 6.40 -0.85
C ASN A 16 13.22 5.82 0.57
N GLY A 17 13.75 4.61 0.76
CA GLY A 17 13.72 3.90 2.04
C GLY A 17 14.47 4.60 3.19
N ARG A 18 15.43 5.48 2.89
CA ARG A 18 16.19 6.21 3.92
C ARG A 18 15.35 7.31 4.56
N LEU A 19 14.58 8.02 3.74
CA LEU A 19 13.73 9.13 4.18
C LEU A 19 12.28 8.69 4.43
N LYS A 20 11.92 7.46 4.04
CA LYS A 20 10.56 6.91 4.06
C LYS A 20 9.56 7.79 3.31
N ILE A 21 9.95 8.25 2.11
CA ILE A 21 9.13 9.10 1.24
C ILE A 21 9.02 8.50 -0.17
N PHE A 22 7.92 8.78 -0.87
CA PHE A 22 7.85 8.54 -2.31
C PHE A 22 8.14 9.83 -3.06
N ILE A 23 8.93 9.74 -4.13
CA ILE A 23 9.35 10.88 -4.95
C ILE A 23 8.92 10.60 -6.38
N CYS A 24 8.21 11.54 -7.00
CA CYS A 24 7.89 11.48 -8.42
C CYS A 24 9.08 11.98 -9.22
N GLU A 25 9.66 11.12 -10.07
CA GLU A 25 10.79 11.48 -10.93
C GLU A 25 10.41 12.42 -12.08
N THR A 26 9.10 12.58 -12.36
CA THR A 26 8.62 13.40 -13.47
C THR A 26 8.47 14.87 -13.09
N ASP A 27 7.92 15.16 -11.91
CA ASP A 27 7.59 16.53 -11.49
C ASP A 27 8.20 16.93 -10.14
N GLY A 28 8.84 15.98 -9.44
CA GLY A 28 9.46 16.21 -8.14
C GLY A 28 8.49 16.23 -6.95
N PHE A 29 7.21 15.85 -7.13
CA PHE A 29 6.28 15.71 -6.01
C PHE A 29 6.80 14.71 -4.97
N ILE A 30 6.64 15.03 -3.69
CA ILE A 30 7.05 14.17 -2.59
C ILE A 30 5.81 13.80 -1.78
N LEU A 31 5.59 12.51 -1.56
CA LEU A 31 4.62 11.99 -0.61
C LEU A 31 5.34 11.55 0.66
N GLY A 32 4.93 12.12 1.79
CA GLY A 32 5.51 11.82 3.10
C GLY A 32 4.99 10.50 3.68
N PRO A 33 5.65 9.96 4.72
CA PRO A 33 5.14 8.77 5.43
C PRO A 33 3.84 9.06 6.19
N ASN A 34 3.56 10.33 6.48
CA ASN A 34 2.32 10.76 7.15
C ASN A 34 1.21 11.16 6.18
N ASP A 35 1.42 11.07 4.87
CA ASP A 35 0.36 11.35 3.91
C ASP A 35 -0.77 10.32 4.06
N PRO A 36 -2.04 10.75 4.12
CA PRO A 36 -3.17 9.83 4.22
C PRO A 36 -3.21 8.85 3.05
N TYR A 37 -2.71 9.25 1.88
CA TYR A 37 -2.57 8.38 0.71
C TYR A 37 -1.58 7.24 0.94
N VAL A 38 -0.42 7.53 1.54
CA VAL A 38 0.62 6.54 1.86
C VAL A 38 0.13 5.59 2.96
N LYS A 39 -0.50 6.11 4.01
CA LYS A 39 -1.11 5.29 5.07
C LYS A 39 -2.16 4.32 4.51
N ARG A 40 -2.96 4.75 3.53
CA ARG A 40 -3.95 3.89 2.87
C ARG A 40 -3.27 2.79 2.06
N LEU A 41 -2.23 3.10 1.32
CA LEU A 41 -1.42 2.13 0.57
C LEU A 41 -0.79 1.07 1.49
N GLU A 42 -0.24 1.47 2.64
CA GLU A 42 0.31 0.53 3.63
C GLU A 42 -0.79 -0.34 4.27
N TYR A 43 -1.95 0.24 4.55
CA TYR A 43 -3.09 -0.49 5.11
C TYR A 43 -3.67 -1.51 4.12
N GLU A 44 -3.90 -1.11 2.86
CA GLU A 44 -4.35 -2.02 1.80
C GLU A 44 -3.32 -3.14 1.57
N ASN A 45 -2.02 -2.83 1.63
CA ASN A 45 -1.00 -3.87 1.51
C ASN A 45 -0.98 -4.83 2.71
N SER A 46 -1.21 -4.32 3.92
CA SER A 46 -1.29 -5.15 5.13
C SER A 46 -2.49 -6.11 5.11
N GLN A 47 -3.58 -5.76 4.42
CA GLN A 47 -4.74 -6.65 4.26
C GLN A 47 -4.53 -7.76 3.21
N VAL A 48 -3.63 -7.59 2.25
CA VAL A 48 -3.31 -8.61 1.24
C VAL A 48 -2.50 -9.78 1.84
N LEU A 49 -1.91 -9.60 3.03
CA LEU A 49 -1.16 -10.62 3.76
C LEU A 49 -1.96 -11.36 4.84
N GLN A 50 -3.28 -11.18 4.91
CA GLN A 50 -4.09 -12.17 5.64
C GLN A 50 -4.29 -13.39 4.73
N PRO A 51 -3.76 -14.58 5.08
CA PRO A 51 -4.34 -15.80 4.56
C PRO A 51 -5.81 -15.74 4.96
N ARG A 52 -6.67 -15.67 3.95
CA ARG A 52 -8.09 -15.90 4.06
C ARG A 52 -8.27 -17.13 4.94
N LEU A 53 -8.57 -16.92 6.21
CA LEU A 53 -8.92 -17.99 7.13
C LEU A 53 -10.23 -18.52 6.56
N VAL A 54 -10.11 -19.57 5.76
CA VAL A 54 -11.24 -20.36 5.31
C VAL A 54 -11.76 -20.94 6.62
N ILE A 55 -12.83 -20.36 7.13
CA ILE A 55 -13.64 -21.03 8.13
C ILE A 55 -14.29 -22.15 7.32
N GLU A 56 -13.66 -23.32 7.30
CA GLU A 56 -14.33 -24.54 6.91
C GLU A 56 -15.44 -24.73 7.95
N ASP A 57 -16.67 -24.52 7.50
CA ASP A 57 -17.90 -24.77 8.24
C ASP A 57 -17.90 -26.26 8.59
N GLU A 58 -17.52 -26.59 9.82
CA GLU A 58 -17.55 -27.94 10.39
C GLU A 58 -19.03 -28.38 10.44
N PRO A 59 -19.46 -29.43 9.72
CA PRO A 59 -20.84 -29.90 9.81
C PRO A 59 -21.07 -30.50 11.20
N GLY A 60 -22.08 -29.97 11.90
CA GLY A 60 -22.36 -30.28 13.30
C GLY A 60 -22.60 -31.76 13.61
N PRO A 61 -22.36 -32.19 14.87
CA PRO A 61 -22.61 -33.57 15.27
C PRO A 61 -24.11 -33.84 15.45
N GLU A 62 -24.54 -34.98 14.89
CA GLU A 62 -25.84 -35.65 15.04
C GLU A 62 -26.19 -36.04 16.48
#